data_AF-A0A955TFT3-F1
#
_entry.id   AF-A0A955TFT3-F1
#
_cell.length_a   1.000
_cell.length_b   1.000
_cell.length_c   1.000
_cell.angle_alpha   90.00
_cell.angle_beta   90.00
_cell.angle_gamma   90.00
#
_symmetry.space_group_name_H-M   'P 1'
#
loop_
_entity.id
_entity.type
_entity.pdbx_description
1 polymer ?
#
loop_
_entity_poly.entity_id
_entity_poly.type
_entity_poly.pdbx_seq_one_letter_code
_entity_poly.pdbx_strand_id
1 'polypeptide(L)' 'MARLTISLSDERHLALKEAAVRRGKTIGELIEESLDLYGIKTSQETATLVAKARSHAGLPSDAALNLAVAETRASRQRKR' A
#
# COMPACT_ATOMS: atom_id res chain seq x y z
N MET A 1 17.54 2.17 -4.03
CA MET A 1 16.58 1.54 -4.95
C MET A 1 17.10 0.16 -5.33
N ALA A 2 16.24 -0.86 -5.28
CA ALA A 2 16.55 -2.17 -5.83
C ALA A 2 16.35 -2.13 -7.36
N ARG A 3 17.20 -2.82 -8.12
CA ARG A 3 17.03 -2.95 -9.58
C ARG A 3 16.06 -4.10 -9.85
N LEU A 4 15.00 -3.83 -10.61
CA LEU A 4 14.05 -4.83 -11.09
C LEU A 4 14.14 -4.91 -12.63
N THR A 5 14.14 -6.14 -13.16
CA THR A 5 13.99 -6.40 -14.60
C THR A 5 12.62 -7.00 -14.84
N ILE A 6 11.84 -6.42 -15.74
CA ILE A 6 10.53 -6.91 -16.15
C ILE A 6 10.52 -7.19 -17.66
N SER A 7 9.79 -8.22 -18.07
CA SER A 7 9.54 -8.51 -19.48
C SER A 7 8.23 -7.85 -19.91
N LEU A 8 8.28 -7.04 -20.97
CA LEU A 8 7.13 -6.39 -21.59
C LEU A 8 7.09 -6.81 -23.06
N SER A 9 5.90 -6.81 -23.67
CA SER A 9 5.83 -6.86 -25.13
C SER A 9 6.38 -5.54 -25.73
N ASP A 10 6.90 -5.59 -26.94
CA ASP A 10 7.47 -4.42 -27.62
C ASP A 10 6.44 -3.27 -27.73
N GLU A 11 5.19 -3.61 -28.04
CA GLU A 11 4.08 -2.65 -28.09
C GLU A 11 3.85 -1.94 -26.75
N ARG A 12 3.90 -2.68 -25.64
CA ARG A 12 3.73 -2.12 -24.29
C ARG A 12 4.94 -1.27 -23.89
N HIS A 13 6.14 -1.69 -24.26
CA HIS A 13 7.35 -0.90 -24.01
C HIS A 13 7.30 0.44 -24.76
N LEU A 14 6.86 0.46 -26.02
CA LEU A 14 6.68 1.68 -26.79
C LEU A 14 5.60 2.59 -26.18
N ALA A 15 4.44 2.05 -25.86
CA ALA A 15 3.36 2.81 -25.22
C ALA A 15 3.79 3.42 -23.87
N LEU A 16 4.56 2.66 -23.07
CA LEU A 16 5.09 3.14 -21.80
C LEU A 16 6.11 4.27 -22.00
N LYS A 17 6.98 4.14 -23.01
CA LYS A 17 7.95 5.18 -23.37
C LYS A 17 7.25 6.47 -23.81
N GLU A 18 6.22 6.38 -24.65
CA GLU A 18 5.43 7.54 -25.06
C GLU A 18 4.72 8.21 -23.88
N ALA A 19 4.12 7.42 -22.97
CA ALA A 19 3.46 7.94 -21.78
C ALA A 19 4.43 8.68 -20.85
N ALA A 20 5.65 8.13 -20.67
CA ALA A 20 6.71 8.73 -19.88
C ALA A 20 7.14 10.09 -20.48
N VAL A 21 7.38 10.14 -21.79
CA VAL A 21 7.72 11.39 -22.49
C VAL A 21 6.60 12.41 -22.38
N ARG A 22 5.34 12.01 -22.60
CA ARG A 22 4.17 12.90 -22.50
C ARG A 22 4.02 13.54 -21.11
N ARG A 23 4.39 12.82 -20.06
CA ARG A 23 4.34 13.30 -18.67
C ARG A 23 5.61 13.99 -18.20
N GLY A 24 6.67 14.02 -19.03
CA GLY A 24 7.97 14.59 -18.67
C GLY A 24 8.68 13.83 -17.55
N LYS A 25 8.49 12.50 -17.48
CA LYS A 25 9.06 11.63 -16.44
C LYS A 25 9.86 10.48 -17.05
N THR A 26 10.74 9.88 -16.25
CA THR A 26 11.37 8.61 -16.63
C THR A 26 10.35 7.46 -16.56
N ILE A 27 10.62 6.37 -17.28
CA ILE A 27 9.80 5.15 -17.20
C ILE A 27 9.75 4.63 -15.75
N GLY A 28 10.88 4.70 -15.02
CA GLY A 28 10.96 4.26 -13.63
C GLY A 28 10.03 5.07 -12.72
N GLU A 29 10.09 6.40 -12.78
CA GLU A 29 9.20 7.27 -12.00
C GLU A 29 7.73 7.06 -12.35
N LEU A 30 7.42 6.85 -13.64
CA LEU A 30 6.05 6.57 -14.07
C LEU A 30 5.54 5.24 -13.51
N ILE A 31 6.40 4.22 -13.44
CA ILE A 31 6.05 2.92 -12.85
C ILE A 31 5.84 3.06 -11.34
N GLU A 32 6.75 3.72 -10.62
CA GLU A 32 6.63 3.94 -9.16
C GLU A 32 5.32 4.66 -8.82
N GLU A 33 4.98 5.75 -9.53
CA GLU A 33 3.70 6.43 -9.34
C GLU A 33 2.50 5.54 -9.65
N SER A 34 2.63 4.68 -10.65
CA SER A 34 1.56 3.74 -11.00
C SER A 34 1.39 2.69 -9.91
N LEU A 35 2.48 2.19 -9.30
CA LEU A 35 2.42 1.26 -8.17
C LEU A 35 1.73 1.90 -6.96
N ASP A 36 2.03 3.17 -6.67
CA ASP A 36 1.35 3.95 -5.63
C ASP A 36 -0.15 4.11 -5.91
N LEU A 37 -0.53 4.42 -7.16
CA LEU A 37 -1.93 4.54 -7.59
C LEU A 37 -2.69 3.21 -7.48
N TYR A 38 -2.03 2.09 -7.75
CA TYR A 38 -2.59 0.75 -7.52
C TYR A 38 -2.64 0.36 -6.04
N GLY A 39 -2.13 1.20 -5.14
CA GLY A 39 -2.11 0.95 -3.70
C GLY A 39 -1.08 -0.09 -3.27
N ILE A 40 -0.10 -0.38 -4.12
CA ILE A 40 1.01 -1.29 -3.82
C ILE A 40 2.00 -0.53 -2.92
N LYS A 41 1.65 -0.44 -1.64
CA LYS A 41 2.48 0.20 -0.63
C LYS A 41 3.51 -0.76 -0.07
N THR A 42 4.65 -0.23 0.32
CA THR A 42 5.64 -1.01 1.05
C THR A 42 5.09 -1.40 2.43
N SER A 43 5.58 -2.51 3.00
CA SER A 43 5.25 -2.90 4.38
C SER A 43 5.57 -1.79 5.39
N GLN A 44 6.61 -1.00 5.11
CA GLN A 44 7.04 0.15 5.90
C GLN A 44 5.99 1.28 5.91
N GLU A 45 5.39 1.59 4.75
CA GLU A 45 4.33 2.61 4.63
C GLU A 45 3.03 2.18 5.30
N THR A 46 2.74 0.87 5.28
CA THR A 46 1.58 0.33 6.01
C THR A 46 1.76 0.51 7.52
N ALA A 47 2.96 0.23 8.03
CA ALA A 47 3.29 0.42 9.45
C ALA A 47 3.20 1.90 9.87
N THR A 48 3.69 2.83 9.04
CA THR A 48 3.60 4.27 9.33
C THR A 48 2.16 4.79 9.27
N LEU A 49 1.33 4.30 8.35
CA LEU A 49 -0.10 4.62 8.30
C LEU A 49 -0.81 4.17 9.59
N VAL A 50 -0.52 2.95 10.05
CA VAL A 50 -1.07 2.41 11.32
C VAL A 50 -0.56 3.23 12.51
N ALA A 51 0.72 3.60 12.53
CA ALA A 51 1.27 4.44 13.59
C ALA A 51 0.61 5.82 13.65
N LYS A 52 0.38 6.45 12.49
CA LYS A 52 -0.32 7.75 12.38
C LYS A 52 -1.79 7.63 12.81
N ALA A 53 -2.48 6.56 12.42
CA ALA A 53 -3.84 6.30 12.89
C ALA A 53 -3.86 6.11 14.42
N ARG A 54 -2.87 5.42 14.99
CA ARG A 54 -2.71 5.24 16.45
C ARG A 54 -2.42 6.55 17.18
N SER A 55 -1.59 7.44 16.64
CA SER A 55 -1.30 8.73 17.28
C SER A 55 -2.52 9.66 17.35
N HIS A 56 -3.47 9.49 16.43
CA HIS A 56 -4.74 10.22 16.43
C HIS A 56 -5.88 9.47 17.13
N ALA A 57 -5.68 8.21 17.51
CA ALA A 57 -6.68 7.44 18.24
C ALA A 57 -6.67 7.86 19.71
N GLY A 58 -7.81 8.30 20.23
CA GLY A 58 -8.00 8.60 21.67
C GLY A 58 -7.98 7.38 22.58
N LEU A 59 -7.59 6.20 22.06
CA LEU A 59 -7.60 4.93 22.78
C LEU A 59 -6.17 4.37 22.84
N PRO A 60 -5.60 4.19 24.05
CA PRO A 60 -4.25 3.65 24.19
C PRO A 60 -4.14 2.21 23.68
N SER A 61 -2.93 1.82 23.24
CA SER A 61 -2.66 0.55 22.55
C SER A 61 -3.25 -0.67 23.25
N ASP A 62 -3.06 -0.78 24.56
CA ASP A 62 -3.51 -1.94 25.34
C ASP A 62 -5.04 -2.01 25.43
N ALA A 63 -5.70 -0.86 25.57
CA ALA A 63 -7.15 -0.77 25.58
C ALA A 63 -7.73 -1.12 24.20
N ALA A 64 -7.08 -0.68 23.11
CA ALA A 64 -7.47 -1.03 21.75
C ALA A 64 -7.33 -2.54 21.47
N LEU A 65 -6.23 -3.16 21.93
CA LEU A 65 -6.01 -4.60 21.78
C LEU A 65 -7.05 -5.40 22.56
N ASN A 66 -7.30 -5.02 23.82
CA ASN A 66 -8.30 -5.67 24.66
C ASN A 66 -9.70 -5.59 24.06
N LEU A 67 -10.07 -4.42 23.53
CA LEU A 67 -11.35 -4.24 22.83
C LEU A 67 -11.44 -5.13 21.58
N ALA A 68 -10.40 -5.16 20.75
CA ALA A 68 -10.39 -5.98 19.53
C ALA A 68 -10.53 -7.49 19.83
N VAL A 69 -9.86 -7.97 20.89
CA VAL A 69 -9.96 -9.37 21.34
C VAL A 69 -11.37 -9.67 21.86
N ALA A 70 -11.95 -8.77 22.66
CA ALA A 70 -13.30 -8.93 23.20
C ALA A 70 -14.35 -9.01 22.07
N GLU A 71 -14.30 -8.09 21.11
CA GLU A 71 -15.20 -8.07 19.94
C GLU A 71 -15.04 -9.31 19.06
N THR A 72 -13.79 -9.75 18.82
CA THR A 72 -13.53 -10.97 18.04
C THR A 72 -14.12 -12.21 18.72
N ARG A 73 -14.01 -12.31 20.05
CA ARG A 73 -14.60 -13.42 20.83
C ARG A 73 -16.13 -13.38 20.77
N ALA A 74 -16.73 -12.22 20.98
CA ALA A 74 -18.18 -12.04 20.91
C ALA A 74 -18.73 -12.39 19.51
N SER A 75 -18.05 -11.96 18.44
CA SER A 75 -18.42 -12.27 17.06
C SER A 75 -18.36 -13.78 16.77
N ARG A 76 -17.33 -14.47 17.26
CA ARG A 76 -17.19 -15.93 17.12
C ARG A 76 -18.25 -16.70 17.91
N GLN A 77 -18.65 -16.19 19.07
CA GLN A 77 -19.72 -16.80 19.87
C GLN A 77 -21.10 -16.61 19.23
N ARG A 78 -21.38 -15.47 18.60
CA ARG A 78 -22.63 -15.24 17.85
C ARG A 78 -22.77 -16.07 16.57
N LYS A 79 -21.65 -16.53 15.99
CA LYS A 79 -21.64 -17.36 14.78
C LYS A 79 -21.74 -18.86 15.08
N ARG A 80 -21.64 -19.28 16.34
CA ARG A 80 -21.94 -20.64 16.78
C ARG A 80 -23.41 -20.73 17.20
#